data_AF-A0A6C0I5E3-F1
#
_entry.id   AF-A0A6C0I5E3-F1
#
_cell.length_a   1.000
_cell.length_b   1.000
_cell.length_c   1.000
_cell.angle_alpha   90.00
_cell.angle_beta   90.00
_cell.angle_gamma   90.00
#
_symmetry.space_group_name_H-M   'P 1'
#
loop_
_entity.id
_entity.type
_entity.pdbx_description
1 polymer ?
#
loop_
_entity_poly.entity_id
_entity_poly.type
_entity_poly.pdbx_seq_one_letter_code
_entity_poly.pdbx_strand_id
1 'polypeptide(L)'
;MNYNCETCNIIFTTKRRLISHYDTDKHKIALNLYDFWSTKHKNDTTILENKYNQLKTLYDTLNIKYEDIIKDINEKDKTIQLLNDRYNDYKNMAENLSLQYNTKKVDKEKHMFQIDINLNNKQLNKTKYKDVPEDIVINNIQSLKLKDNYQLEYRQEDGYINITNLCKAGGKEFKSWNRLDKTKRFLDVLSSTVKISTFELLKQEQGGNGERHTWAHPQVSINIAQWISPEFDVLVSKWVYEIMLTGKVDILNNKTTQELDTMNKENKLLKNRIKLLESKVLQKQPRQTFEENKNVVYIVTTEYKEAQGHYKIGKAQDLQKRLSTLNTSDKHEVIYNTSCKNKKIMDILETMVHSRLEDKRIEPNKEWFVSEEDAEDLIKIIQECKKVIDC
;
A
#
# COMPACT_ATOMS: atom_id res chain seq x y z
N MET A 1 12.46 -63.16 -34.29
CA MET A 1 12.04 -61.79 -34.63
C MET A 1 10.60 -61.86 -35.10
N ASN A 2 9.72 -61.10 -34.44
CA ASN A 2 8.33 -60.96 -34.84
C ASN A 2 8.22 -59.79 -35.83
N TYR A 3 7.45 -59.96 -36.90
CA TYR A 3 7.29 -58.97 -37.97
C TYR A 3 5.88 -58.40 -37.89
N ASN A 4 5.74 -57.11 -37.56
CA ASN A 4 4.45 -56.46 -37.41
C ASN A 4 4.06 -55.69 -38.69
N CYS A 5 2.78 -55.68 -39.00
CA CYS A 5 2.23 -54.78 -40.01
C CYS A 5 1.74 -53.48 -39.35
N GLU A 6 2.30 -52.33 -39.74
CA GLU A 6 1.98 -51.03 -39.13
C GLU A 6 0.54 -50.56 -39.38
N THR A 7 -0.10 -51.05 -40.45
CA THR A 7 -1.45 -50.62 -40.85
C THR A 7 -2.57 -51.38 -40.12
N CYS A 8 -2.39 -52.68 -39.87
CA CYS A 8 -3.42 -53.53 -39.25
C CYS A 8 -2.98 -54.13 -37.90
N ASN A 9 -1.74 -53.86 -37.47
CA ASN A 9 -1.15 -54.29 -36.21
C ASN A 9 -1.13 -55.82 -35.99
N ILE A 10 -1.15 -56.61 -37.07
CA ILE A 10 -1.07 -58.07 -37.05
C ILE A 10 0.40 -58.51 -37.02
N ILE A 11 0.71 -59.43 -36.11
CA ILE A 11 2.07 -59.94 -35.89
C ILE A 11 2.28 -61.25 -36.65
N PHE A 12 3.38 -61.34 -37.40
CA PHE A 12 3.78 -62.50 -38.18
C PHE A 12 5.09 -63.10 -37.67
N THR A 13 5.16 -64.43 -37.71
CA THR A 13 6.33 -65.20 -37.25
C THR A 13 7.48 -65.21 -38.26
N THR A 14 7.24 -64.86 -39.52
CA THR A 14 8.26 -64.82 -40.58
C THR A 14 8.04 -63.66 -41.55
N LYS A 15 9.15 -63.11 -42.08
CA LYS A 15 9.13 -61.98 -43.05
C LYS A 15 8.35 -62.32 -44.32
N ARG A 16 8.42 -63.58 -44.79
CA ARG A 16 7.70 -64.05 -45.98
C ARG A 16 6.18 -63.98 -45.81
N ARG A 17 5.68 -64.29 -44.61
CA ARG A 17 4.25 -64.19 -44.29
C ARG A 17 3.77 -62.73 -44.22
N LEU A 18 4.60 -61.83 -43.70
CA LEU A 18 4.31 -60.39 -43.74
C LEU A 18 4.23 -59.88 -45.19
N ILE A 19 5.16 -60.28 -46.06
CA ILE A 19 5.14 -59.89 -47.48
C ILE A 19 3.87 -60.41 -48.17
N SER A 20 3.53 -61.69 -47.97
CA SER A 20 2.30 -62.24 -48.55
C SER A 20 1.03 -61.61 -47.99
N HIS A 21 1.06 -61.10 -46.75
CA HIS A 21 -0.07 -60.38 -46.15
C HIS A 21 -0.35 -59.06 -46.88
N TYR A 22 0.68 -58.33 -47.31
CA TYR A 22 0.52 -57.07 -48.04
C TYR A 22 -0.24 -57.23 -49.37
N ASP A 23 -0.15 -58.39 -49.99
CA ASP A 23 -0.85 -58.66 -51.26
C ASP A 23 -2.32 -59.07 -51.08
N THR A 24 -2.77 -59.35 -49.85
CA THR A 24 -4.15 -59.80 -49.58
C THR A 24 -5.17 -58.67 -49.73
N ASP A 25 -6.35 -58.99 -50.26
CA ASP A 25 -7.44 -58.02 -50.42
C ASP A 25 -7.89 -57.44 -49.07
N LYS A 26 -7.85 -58.24 -48.00
CA LYS A 26 -8.14 -57.77 -46.64
C LYS A 26 -7.15 -56.70 -46.17
N HIS A 27 -5.86 -56.86 -46.47
CA HIS A 27 -4.86 -55.85 -46.14
C HIS A 27 -5.04 -54.59 -46.97
N LYS A 28 -5.30 -54.71 -48.28
CA LYS A 28 -5.54 -53.57 -49.16
C LYS A 28 -6.77 -52.76 -48.75
N ILE A 29 -7.86 -53.41 -48.32
CA ILE A 29 -9.04 -52.73 -47.76
C ILE A 29 -8.70 -52.02 -46.45
N ALA A 30 -7.95 -52.68 -45.56
CA ALA A 30 -7.50 -52.07 -44.31
C ALA A 30 -6.60 -50.85 -44.56
N LEU A 31 -5.70 -50.91 -45.54
CA LEU A 31 -4.83 -49.82 -45.95
C LEU A 31 -5.63 -48.64 -46.51
N ASN A 32 -6.59 -48.89 -47.40
CA ASN A 32 -7.46 -47.83 -47.93
C ASN A 32 -8.29 -47.15 -46.84
N LEU A 33 -8.82 -47.92 -45.87
CA LEU A 33 -9.54 -47.36 -44.73
C LEU A 33 -8.60 -46.54 -43.84
N TYR A 34 -7.40 -47.04 -43.55
CA TYR A 34 -6.38 -46.33 -42.79
C TYR A 34 -6.00 -45.01 -43.46
N ASP A 35 -5.71 -45.03 -44.76
CA ASP A 35 -5.36 -43.82 -45.53
C ASP A 35 -6.52 -42.82 -45.60
N PHE A 36 -7.76 -43.29 -45.77
CA PHE A 36 -8.94 -42.45 -45.75
C PHE A 36 -9.11 -41.73 -44.41
N TRP A 37 -9.03 -42.47 -43.30
CA TRP A 37 -9.17 -41.89 -41.95
C TRP A 37 -7.99 -41.01 -41.56
N SER A 38 -6.77 -41.42 -41.92
CA SER A 38 -5.55 -40.62 -41.75
C SER A 38 -5.65 -39.29 -42.49
N THR A 39 -6.14 -39.30 -43.73
CA THR A 39 -6.34 -38.08 -44.53
C THR A 39 -7.46 -37.21 -43.96
N LYS A 40 -8.59 -37.81 -43.56
CA LYS A 40 -9.74 -37.11 -43.00
C LYS A 40 -9.39 -36.37 -41.70
N HIS A 41 -8.58 -36.99 -40.84
CA HIS A 41 -8.21 -36.40 -39.55
C HIS A 41 -6.90 -35.63 -39.55
N LYS A 42 -6.13 -35.65 -40.64
CA LYS A 42 -4.85 -34.93 -40.75
C LYS A 42 -4.95 -33.46 -40.31
N ASN A 43 -6.01 -32.77 -40.75
CA ASN A 43 -6.26 -31.38 -40.35
C ASN A 43 -6.53 -31.25 -38.85
N ASP A 44 -7.30 -32.17 -38.26
CA ASP A 44 -7.59 -32.16 -36.83
C ASP A 44 -6.31 -32.39 -36.02
N THR A 45 -5.44 -33.31 -36.46
CA THR A 45 -4.13 -33.57 -35.82
C THR A 45 -3.22 -32.34 -35.89
N THR A 46 -3.13 -31.69 -37.04
CA THR A 46 -2.34 -30.45 -37.20
C THR A 46 -2.89 -29.31 -36.34
N ILE A 47 -4.22 -29.18 -36.21
CA ILE A 47 -4.85 -28.19 -35.33
C ILE A 47 -4.50 -28.46 -33.86
N LEU A 48 -4.54 -29.72 -33.43
CA LEU A 48 -4.19 -30.13 -32.07
C LEU A 48 -2.71 -29.90 -31.78
N GLU A 49 -1.81 -30.24 -32.70
CA GLU A 49 -0.37 -29.98 -32.57
C GLU A 49 -0.07 -28.48 -32.46
N ASN A 50 -0.74 -27.65 -33.27
CA ASN A 50 -0.59 -26.20 -33.20
C ASN A 50 -1.08 -25.64 -31.86
N LYS A 51 -2.23 -26.12 -31.34
CA LYS A 51 -2.73 -25.72 -30.02
C LYS A 51 -1.79 -26.16 -28.90
N TYR A 52 -1.25 -27.38 -28.99
CA TYR A 52 -0.28 -27.88 -28.03
C TYR A 52 1.00 -27.02 -28.01
N ASN A 53 1.53 -26.68 -29.19
CA ASN A 53 2.71 -25.83 -29.31
C ASN A 53 2.46 -24.41 -28.76
N GLN A 54 1.29 -23.82 -29.04
CA GLN A 54 0.90 -22.53 -28.47
C GLN A 54 0.83 -22.58 -26.93
N LEU A 55 0.21 -23.63 -26.38
CA LEU A 55 0.11 -23.81 -24.94
C LEU A 55 1.49 -24.01 -24.29
N LYS A 56 2.38 -24.75 -24.96
CA LYS A 56 3.76 -24.96 -24.52
C LYS A 56 4.53 -23.63 -24.49
N THR A 57 4.45 -22.81 -25.53
CA THR A 57 5.09 -21.48 -25.54
C THR A 57 4.54 -20.58 -24.41
N LEU A 58 3.24 -20.64 -24.15
CA LEU A 58 2.63 -19.89 -23.05
C LEU A 58 3.15 -20.36 -21.69
N TYR A 59 3.26 -21.68 -21.49
CA TYR A 59 3.81 -22.28 -20.28
C TYR A 59 5.26 -21.87 -20.06
N ASP A 60 6.11 -21.95 -21.10
CA ASP A 60 7.52 -21.55 -21.02
C ASP A 60 7.66 -20.06 -20.68
N THR A 61 6.82 -19.21 -21.28
CA THR A 61 6.79 -17.76 -20.97
C THR A 61 6.37 -17.49 -19.52
N LEU A 62 5.38 -18.22 -19.02
CA LEU A 62 4.93 -18.10 -17.64
C LEU A 62 6.02 -18.53 -16.65
N ASN A 63 6.75 -19.59 -16.99
CA ASN A 63 7.83 -20.13 -16.17
C ASN A 63 8.99 -19.13 -16.05
N ILE A 64 9.37 -18.45 -17.15
CA ILE A 64 10.38 -17.38 -17.12
C ILE A 64 9.95 -16.24 -16.18
N LYS A 65 8.69 -15.78 -16.29
CA LYS A 65 8.17 -14.74 -15.39
C LYS A 65 8.15 -15.18 -13.93
N TYR A 66 7.87 -16.45 -13.67
CA TYR A 66 7.89 -17.01 -12.33
C TYR A 66 9.30 -17.01 -11.74
N GLU A 67 10.31 -17.39 -12.52
CA GLU A 67 11.71 -17.33 -12.12
C GLU A 67 12.19 -15.89 -11.85
N ASP A 68 11.78 -14.92 -12.69
CA ASP A 68 12.09 -13.50 -12.45
C ASP A 68 11.49 -13.00 -11.13
N ILE A 69 10.24 -13.38 -10.82
CA ILE A 69 9.60 -13.04 -9.54
C ILE A 69 10.34 -13.67 -8.36
N ILE A 70 10.77 -14.92 -8.46
CA ILE A 70 11.57 -15.59 -7.43
C ILE A 70 12.88 -14.84 -7.20
N LYS A 71 13.54 -14.40 -8.28
CA LYS A 71 14.77 -13.63 -8.19
C LYS A 71 14.56 -12.30 -7.45
N ASP A 72 13.50 -11.57 -7.79
CA ASP A 72 13.13 -10.32 -7.11
C ASP A 72 12.82 -10.53 -5.62
N ILE A 73 12.14 -11.63 -5.28
CA ILE A 73 11.86 -12.00 -3.88
C ILE A 73 13.17 -12.26 -3.13
N ASN A 74 14.08 -13.04 -3.72
CA ASN A 74 15.38 -13.34 -3.10
C ASN A 74 16.25 -12.09 -2.90
N GLU A 75 16.21 -11.12 -3.82
CA GLU A 75 16.91 -9.84 -3.66
C GLU A 75 16.30 -8.98 -2.54
N LYS A 76 14.97 -8.99 -2.41
CA LYS A 76 14.28 -8.32 -1.30
C LYS A 76 14.60 -8.98 0.04
N ASP A 77 14.67 -10.30 0.10
CA ASP A 77 15.04 -11.03 1.33
C ASP A 77 16.46 -10.70 1.80
N LYS A 78 17.42 -10.57 0.87
CA LYS A 78 18.78 -10.08 1.21
C LYS A 78 18.75 -8.67 1.78
N THR A 79 17.91 -7.79 1.23
CA THR A 79 17.74 -6.41 1.73
C THR A 79 17.14 -6.41 3.14
N ILE A 80 16.16 -7.28 3.40
CA ILE A 80 15.56 -7.44 4.73
C ILE A 80 16.58 -7.97 5.74
N GLN A 81 17.44 -8.92 5.35
CA GLN A 81 18.52 -9.41 6.22
C GLN A 81 19.48 -8.27 6.59
N LEU A 82 19.94 -7.48 5.62
CA LEU A 82 20.80 -6.33 5.88
C LEU A 82 20.16 -5.28 6.81
N LEU A 83 18.85 -5.06 6.69
CA LEU A 83 18.11 -4.15 7.59
C LEU A 83 18.01 -4.72 9.00
N ASN A 84 17.80 -6.04 9.14
CA ASN A 84 17.76 -6.71 10.44
C ASN A 84 19.13 -6.68 11.14
N ASP A 85 20.22 -6.89 10.41
CA ASP A 85 21.57 -6.80 10.95
C ASP A 85 21.84 -5.37 11.45
N ARG A 86 21.50 -4.36 10.65
CA ARG A 86 21.63 -2.95 11.05
C ARG A 86 20.76 -2.61 12.27
N TYR A 87 19.54 -3.15 12.34
CA TYR A 87 18.67 -2.99 13.49
C TYR A 87 19.29 -3.59 14.75
N ASN A 88 19.88 -4.79 14.65
CA ASN A 88 20.57 -5.43 15.76
C ASN A 88 21.81 -4.63 16.20
N ASP A 89 22.56 -4.04 15.26
CA ASP A 89 23.67 -3.14 15.60
C ASP A 89 23.19 -1.91 16.39
N TYR A 90 22.13 -1.25 15.93
CA TYR A 90 21.55 -0.12 16.66
C TYR A 90 20.99 -0.53 18.03
N LYS A 91 20.37 -1.70 18.12
CA LYS A 91 19.87 -2.25 19.37
C LYS A 91 21.02 -2.49 20.35
N ASN A 92 22.12 -3.10 19.90
CA ASN A 92 23.31 -3.33 20.72
C ASN A 92 23.97 -2.02 21.14
N MET A 93 24.03 -1.01 20.26
CA MET A 93 24.51 0.33 20.61
C MET A 93 23.64 0.99 21.68
N ALA A 94 22.31 0.86 21.58
CA ALA A 94 21.37 1.40 22.56
C ALA A 94 21.48 0.68 23.91
N GLU A 95 21.63 -0.64 23.91
CA GLU A 95 21.85 -1.45 25.12
C GLU A 95 23.17 -1.05 25.80
N ASN A 96 24.26 -0.86 25.06
CA ASN A 96 25.52 -0.37 25.59
C ASN A 96 25.43 1.06 26.15
N LEU A 97 24.68 1.95 25.49
CA LEU A 97 24.41 3.30 26.02
C LEU A 97 23.60 3.24 27.32
N SER A 98 22.63 2.33 27.41
CA SER A 98 21.81 2.14 28.61
C SER A 98 22.63 1.60 29.79
N LEU A 99 23.61 0.72 29.53
CA LEU A 99 24.55 0.21 30.54
C LEU A 99 25.51 1.31 31.03
N GLN A 100 25.98 2.19 30.14
CA GLN A 100 26.78 3.38 30.50
C GLN A 100 25.96 4.42 31.28
N TYR A 101 24.66 4.52 31.04
CA TYR A 101 23.77 5.42 31.78
C TYR A 101 23.43 4.85 33.17
N ASN A 102 23.22 3.54 33.28
CA ASN A 102 22.92 2.87 34.55
C ASN A 102 24.10 2.91 35.53
N THR A 103 25.35 2.84 35.07
CA THR A 103 26.53 3.03 35.94
C THR A 103 26.64 4.44 36.52
N LYS A 104 26.02 5.45 35.90
CA LYS A 104 25.91 6.83 36.43
C LYS A 104 24.66 7.06 37.30
N LYS A 105 23.69 6.14 37.30
CA LYS A 105 22.39 6.29 37.96
C LYS A 105 22.31 5.64 39.34
N VAL A 106 23.25 4.74 39.67
CA VAL A 106 23.29 4.03 40.97
C VAL A 106 23.33 4.98 42.18
N ASP A 107 23.77 6.24 42.01
CA ASP A 107 23.82 7.22 43.10
C ASP A 107 22.53 8.05 43.32
N LYS A 108 21.45 7.87 42.53
CA LYS A 108 20.26 8.76 42.63
C LYS A 108 18.88 8.14 42.72
N GLU A 109 18.70 6.82 42.57
CA GLU A 109 17.35 6.22 42.57
C GLU A 109 17.02 5.46 43.86
N LYS A 110 16.65 6.19 44.91
CA LYS A 110 15.95 5.58 46.06
C LYS A 110 14.46 5.92 46.17
N HIS A 111 13.89 6.73 45.27
CA HIS A 111 12.46 7.04 45.31
C HIS A 111 11.89 7.34 43.91
N MET A 112 11.36 6.33 43.21
CA MET A 112 10.45 6.56 42.07
C MET A 112 9.47 5.38 41.94
N PHE A 113 8.18 5.68 41.77
CA PHE A 113 7.09 4.71 41.72
C PHE A 113 6.94 4.22 40.27
N GLN A 114 7.40 3.01 39.98
CA GLN A 114 7.19 2.35 38.68
C GLN A 114 6.13 1.25 38.87
N ILE A 115 5.04 1.28 38.10
CA ILE A 115 4.20 0.10 37.93
C ILE A 115 4.89 -0.78 36.90
N ASP A 116 5.66 -1.77 37.37
CA ASP A 116 6.28 -2.76 36.49
C ASP A 116 5.22 -3.73 35.97
N ILE A 117 4.59 -3.34 34.85
CA ILE A 117 3.79 -4.26 34.06
C ILE A 117 4.77 -5.15 33.29
N ASN A 118 5.18 -6.28 33.89
CA ASN A 118 6.04 -7.26 33.21
C ASN A 118 5.21 -8.07 32.18
N LEU A 119 4.89 -7.45 31.04
CA LEU A 119 4.21 -8.10 29.92
C LEU A 119 5.23 -8.78 29.02
N ASN A 120 5.58 -10.03 29.34
CA ASN A 120 6.16 -10.94 28.36
C ASN A 120 5.07 -11.46 27.39
N ASN A 121 4.46 -10.56 26.61
CA ASN A 121 3.49 -10.93 25.59
C ASN A 121 4.10 -10.81 24.20
N LYS A 122 4.84 -11.86 23.81
CA LYS A 122 5.17 -12.10 22.42
C LYS A 122 3.87 -12.51 21.71
N GLN A 123 3.44 -11.69 20.75
CA GLN A 123 2.34 -11.87 19.79
C GLN A 123 0.94 -11.43 20.25
N LEU A 124 0.52 -10.27 19.75
CA LEU A 124 -0.89 -9.85 19.71
C LEU A 124 -1.20 -9.29 18.30
N ASN A 125 -1.28 -10.18 17.32
CA ASN A 125 -1.87 -9.88 16.01
C ASN A 125 -3.36 -10.25 16.02
N LYS A 126 -4.19 -9.28 15.62
CA LYS A 126 -5.65 -9.17 15.76
C LYS A 126 -6.55 -10.24 15.06
N THR A 127 -6.06 -11.43 14.72
CA THR A 127 -6.82 -12.36 13.85
C THR A 127 -7.05 -13.78 14.40
N LYS A 128 -6.77 -14.08 15.68
CA LYS A 128 -7.02 -15.42 16.26
C LYS A 128 -7.63 -15.42 17.67
N TYR A 129 -8.81 -14.81 17.85
CA TYR A 129 -9.58 -14.97 19.10
C TYR A 129 -10.87 -15.76 18.86
N LYS A 130 -10.70 -17.03 18.49
CA LYS A 130 -11.69 -18.09 18.74
C LYS A 130 -11.11 -19.30 19.49
N ASP A 131 -9.79 -19.40 19.64
CA ASP A 131 -9.13 -20.64 20.08
C ASP A 131 -8.21 -20.47 21.31
N VAL A 132 -8.29 -19.36 22.05
CA VAL A 132 -7.60 -19.25 23.36
C VAL A 132 -8.55 -19.75 24.44
N PRO A 133 -8.21 -20.84 25.15
CA PRO A 133 -9.02 -21.34 26.26
C PRO A 133 -9.22 -20.25 27.33
N GLU A 134 -10.47 -19.99 27.72
CA GLU A 134 -10.85 -18.92 28.65
C GLU A 134 -10.09 -19.00 29.98
N ASP A 135 -9.80 -20.21 30.45
CA ASP A 135 -9.05 -20.52 31.67
C ASP A 135 -7.61 -19.97 31.68
N ILE A 136 -6.94 -19.91 30.52
CA ILE A 136 -5.58 -19.36 30.41
C ILE A 136 -5.61 -17.82 30.51
N VAL A 137 -6.60 -17.16 29.90
CA VAL A 137 -6.78 -15.71 30.02
C VAL A 137 -7.12 -15.32 31.46
N ILE A 138 -7.96 -16.13 32.12
CA ILE A 138 -8.40 -15.93 33.50
C ILE A 138 -7.22 -15.95 34.48
N ASN A 139 -6.36 -16.97 34.39
CA ASN A 139 -5.19 -17.11 35.26
C ASN A 139 -4.18 -15.96 35.08
N ASN A 140 -3.99 -15.48 33.84
CA ASN A 140 -3.06 -14.38 33.55
C ASN A 140 -3.53 -13.04 34.13
N ILE A 141 -4.83 -12.72 34.06
CA ILE A 141 -5.35 -11.46 34.61
C ILE A 141 -5.34 -11.48 36.14
N GLN A 142 -5.70 -12.60 36.77
CA GLN A 142 -5.64 -12.75 38.23
C GLN A 142 -4.20 -12.71 38.77
N SER A 143 -3.20 -13.00 37.93
CA SER A 143 -1.78 -12.98 38.30
C SER A 143 -1.10 -11.60 38.20
N LEU A 144 -1.81 -10.54 37.76
CA LEU A 144 -1.24 -9.19 37.67
C LEU A 144 -0.91 -8.64 39.06
N LYS A 145 0.36 -8.75 39.43
CA LYS A 145 0.91 -8.17 40.65
C LYS A 145 1.03 -6.66 40.49
N LEU A 146 0.35 -5.95 41.38
CA LEU A 146 0.55 -4.54 41.64
C LEU A 146 1.77 -4.36 42.56
N LYS A 147 2.13 -3.10 42.80
CA LYS A 147 3.21 -2.74 43.73
C LYS A 147 2.94 -3.32 45.13
N ASP A 148 4.00 -3.59 45.89
CA ASP A 148 3.94 -4.03 47.28
C ASP A 148 3.16 -5.35 47.49
N ASN A 149 3.24 -6.25 46.49
CA ASN A 149 2.59 -7.58 46.45
C ASN A 149 1.05 -7.57 46.45
N TYR A 150 0.41 -6.42 46.23
CA TYR A 150 -1.04 -6.39 45.99
C TYR A 150 -1.36 -7.07 44.66
N GLN A 151 -2.55 -7.67 44.54
CA GLN A 151 -3.02 -8.28 43.29
C GLN A 151 -4.19 -7.47 42.74
N LEU A 152 -4.22 -7.31 41.41
CA LEU A 152 -5.36 -6.73 40.72
C LEU A 152 -6.44 -7.80 40.58
N GLU A 153 -7.48 -7.69 41.39
CA GLU A 153 -8.63 -8.59 41.31
C GLU A 153 -9.72 -7.99 40.43
N TYR A 154 -10.29 -8.81 39.57
CA TYR A 154 -11.46 -8.47 38.76
C TYR A 154 -12.52 -9.57 38.88
N ARG A 155 -13.78 -9.18 38.73
CA ARG A 155 -14.96 -10.03 38.78
C ARG A 155 -15.31 -10.47 37.36
N GLN A 156 -15.52 -11.77 37.15
CA GLN A 156 -15.78 -12.29 35.81
C GLN A 156 -17.20 -11.99 35.32
N GLU A 157 -18.16 -11.97 36.24
CA GLU A 157 -19.58 -11.82 35.95
C GLU A 157 -19.91 -10.45 35.34
N ASP A 158 -19.24 -9.39 35.80
CA ASP A 158 -19.51 -8.01 35.40
C ASP A 158 -18.26 -7.18 35.05
N GLY A 159 -17.06 -7.75 35.14
CA GLY A 159 -15.80 -7.08 34.86
C GLY A 159 -15.36 -6.07 35.94
N TYR A 160 -16.03 -6.02 37.10
CA TYR A 160 -15.72 -5.03 38.13
C TYR A 160 -14.35 -5.28 38.74
N ILE A 161 -13.65 -4.22 39.14
CA ILE A 161 -12.29 -4.32 39.68
C ILE A 161 -12.32 -3.99 41.18
N ASN A 162 -11.57 -4.74 41.98
CA ASN A 162 -11.37 -4.46 43.39
C ASN A 162 -10.49 -3.21 43.56
N ILE A 163 -11.14 -2.08 43.81
CA ILE A 163 -10.44 -0.81 43.95
C ILE A 163 -9.82 -0.61 45.33
N THR A 164 -10.19 -1.43 46.33
CA THR A 164 -9.55 -1.41 47.65
C THR A 164 -8.08 -1.82 47.53
N ASN A 165 -7.79 -2.91 46.82
CA ASN A 165 -6.40 -3.35 46.56
C ASN A 165 -5.66 -2.35 45.66
N LEU A 166 -6.35 -1.80 44.64
CA LEU A 166 -5.79 -0.79 43.74
C LEU A 166 -5.35 0.47 44.51
N CYS A 167 -6.21 1.00 45.38
CA CYS A 167 -5.92 2.17 46.22
C CYS A 167 -4.77 1.90 47.21
N LYS A 168 -4.76 0.72 47.85
CA LYS A 168 -3.66 0.30 48.73
C LYS A 168 -2.32 0.23 47.99
N ALA A 169 -2.29 -0.34 46.78
CA ALA A 169 -1.09 -0.39 45.94
C ALA A 169 -0.60 1.01 45.55
N GLY A 170 -1.51 1.97 45.37
CA GLY A 170 -1.20 3.38 45.14
C GLY A 170 -0.89 4.19 46.39
N GLY A 171 -0.89 3.59 47.58
CA GLY A 171 -0.65 4.28 48.86
C GLY A 171 -1.70 5.35 49.21
N LYS A 172 -2.93 5.23 48.69
CA LYS A 172 -4.00 6.22 48.88
C LYS A 172 -5.28 5.57 49.36
N GLU A 173 -6.12 6.34 50.06
CA GLU A 173 -7.42 5.87 50.52
C GLU A 173 -8.53 6.15 49.50
N PHE A 174 -9.40 5.17 49.25
CA PHE A 174 -10.58 5.35 48.39
C PHE A 174 -11.47 6.51 48.85
N LYS A 175 -11.67 6.67 50.17
CA LYS A 175 -12.45 7.79 50.73
C LYS A 175 -11.90 9.16 50.30
N SER A 176 -10.59 9.27 50.11
CA SER A 176 -9.93 10.49 49.66
C SER A 176 -10.21 10.80 48.19
N TRP A 177 -10.38 9.78 47.34
CA TRP A 177 -10.85 9.96 45.96
C TRP A 177 -12.35 10.29 45.91
N ASN A 178 -13.16 9.53 46.67
CA ASN A 178 -14.62 9.64 46.64
C ASN A 178 -15.15 10.98 47.17
N ARG A 179 -14.40 11.66 48.06
CA ARG A 179 -14.79 12.98 48.59
C ARG A 179 -14.58 14.14 47.61
N LEU A 180 -13.76 13.97 46.56
CA LEU A 180 -13.43 15.04 45.63
C LEU A 180 -14.67 15.45 44.82
N ASP A 181 -14.89 16.75 44.64
CA ASP A 181 -16.03 17.23 43.86
C ASP A 181 -15.93 16.83 42.38
N LYS A 182 -14.71 16.77 41.83
CA LYS A 182 -14.45 16.23 40.50
C LYS A 182 -14.96 14.78 40.38
N THR A 183 -14.72 13.96 41.39
CA THR A 183 -15.14 12.55 41.44
C THR A 183 -16.65 12.42 41.46
N LYS A 184 -17.35 13.19 42.30
CA LYS A 184 -18.82 13.18 42.36
C LYS A 184 -19.42 13.51 40.99
N ARG A 185 -18.96 14.59 40.37
CA ARG A 185 -19.38 14.99 39.02
C ARG A 185 -19.06 13.93 37.96
N PHE A 186 -17.88 13.31 38.05
CA PHE A 186 -17.49 12.22 37.16
C PHE A 186 -18.45 11.03 37.28
N LEU A 187 -18.79 10.61 38.50
CA LEU A 187 -19.74 9.52 38.74
C LEU A 187 -21.15 9.85 38.23
N ASP A 188 -21.63 11.08 38.43
CA ASP A 188 -22.95 11.51 37.94
C ASP A 188 -23.02 11.47 36.41
N VAL A 189 -22.00 12.05 35.75
CA VAL A 189 -21.90 12.05 34.28
C VAL A 189 -21.77 10.63 33.75
N LEU A 190 -20.90 9.83 34.35
CA LEU A 190 -20.71 8.44 33.94
C LEU A 190 -22.00 7.63 34.11
N SER A 191 -22.66 7.74 35.27
CA SER A 191 -23.92 7.07 35.58
C SER A 191 -24.99 7.36 34.52
N SER A 192 -25.15 8.63 34.14
CA SER A 192 -26.09 9.02 33.09
C SER A 192 -25.70 8.47 31.70
N THR A 193 -24.40 8.39 31.41
CA THR A 193 -23.87 7.96 30.11
C THR A 193 -24.02 6.45 29.90
N VAL A 194 -23.64 5.65 30.89
CA VAL A 194 -23.73 4.18 30.82
C VAL A 194 -25.09 3.64 31.28
N LYS A 195 -25.97 4.51 31.79
CA LYS A 195 -27.29 4.17 32.33
C LYS A 195 -27.25 3.15 33.47
N ILE A 196 -26.23 3.26 34.32
CA ILE A 196 -26.03 2.46 35.53
C ILE A 196 -26.07 3.42 36.71
N SER A 197 -26.78 3.08 37.79
CA SER A 197 -26.86 3.98 38.95
C SER A 197 -25.48 4.21 39.59
N THR A 198 -25.26 5.35 40.23
CA THR A 198 -23.98 5.63 40.92
C THR A 198 -23.67 4.59 42.02
N PHE A 199 -24.71 4.03 42.64
CA PHE A 199 -24.58 2.92 43.59
C PHE A 199 -24.09 1.63 42.91
N GLU A 200 -24.64 1.29 41.73
CA GLU A 200 -24.19 0.11 41.00
C GLU A 200 -22.79 0.28 40.42
N LEU A 201 -22.37 1.50 40.06
CA LEU A 201 -20.98 1.77 39.63
C LEU A 201 -19.95 1.46 40.72
N LEU A 202 -20.34 1.47 42.00
CA LEU A 202 -19.50 1.28 43.17
C LEU A 202 -20.18 0.33 44.18
N LYS A 203 -19.94 -0.97 44.03
CA LYS A 203 -20.51 -2.00 44.91
C LYS A 203 -19.62 -2.21 46.12
N GLN A 204 -20.16 -1.98 47.31
CA GLN A 204 -19.50 -2.36 48.56
C GLN A 204 -19.95 -3.75 48.98
N GLU A 205 -18.99 -4.65 49.16
CA GLU A 205 -19.24 -6.01 49.62
C GLU A 205 -18.44 -6.31 50.87
N GLN A 206 -19.06 -7.05 51.78
CA GLN A 206 -18.43 -7.51 53.00
C GLN A 206 -17.88 -8.92 52.74
N GLY A 207 -16.56 -9.07 52.82
CA GLY A 207 -15.90 -10.35 52.66
C GLY A 207 -16.09 -11.26 53.87
N GLY A 208 -15.84 -12.57 53.69
CA GLY A 208 -16.02 -13.59 54.73
C GLY A 208 -15.20 -13.38 56.00
N ASN A 209 -14.09 -12.63 55.93
CA ASN A 209 -13.23 -12.31 57.07
C ASN A 209 -13.55 -10.95 57.73
N GLY A 210 -14.67 -10.31 57.38
CA GLY A 210 -15.06 -8.99 57.88
C GLY A 210 -14.39 -7.81 57.16
N GLU A 211 -13.49 -8.07 56.21
CA GLU A 211 -12.88 -7.05 55.35
C GLU A 211 -13.89 -6.51 54.34
N ARG A 212 -13.98 -5.18 54.21
CA ARG A 212 -14.85 -4.52 53.23
C ARG A 212 -14.09 -4.27 51.94
N HIS A 213 -14.57 -4.87 50.85
CA HIS A 213 -14.06 -4.66 49.51
C HIS A 213 -14.99 -3.72 48.75
N THR A 214 -14.41 -2.78 48.01
CA THR A 214 -15.17 -1.94 47.09
C THR A 214 -14.84 -2.38 45.67
N TRP A 215 -15.86 -2.74 44.92
CA TRP A 215 -15.81 -3.13 43.53
C TRP A 215 -16.32 -1.99 42.67
N ALA A 216 -15.55 -1.62 41.65
CA ALA A 216 -15.92 -0.52 40.78
C ALA A 216 -16.02 -0.95 39.32
N HIS A 217 -16.96 -0.32 38.61
CA HIS A 217 -17.09 -0.42 37.17
C HIS A 217 -15.75 -0.08 36.48
N PRO A 218 -15.34 -0.75 35.38
CA PRO A 218 -14.02 -0.57 34.76
C PRO A 218 -13.63 0.89 34.47
N GLN A 219 -14.56 1.71 33.97
CA GLN A 219 -14.29 3.12 33.71
C GLN A 219 -14.03 3.95 34.97
N VAL A 220 -14.65 3.57 36.10
CA VAL A 220 -14.37 4.15 37.41
C VAL A 220 -12.98 3.73 37.89
N SER A 221 -12.64 2.46 37.73
CA SER A 221 -11.33 1.91 38.10
C SER A 221 -10.18 2.54 37.32
N ILE A 222 -10.35 2.82 36.02
CA ILE A 222 -9.37 3.55 35.20
C ILE A 222 -9.21 5.00 35.70
N ASN A 223 -10.30 5.66 36.12
CA ASN A 223 -10.22 7.00 36.70
C ASN A 223 -9.47 7.00 38.04
N ILE A 224 -9.74 6.02 38.90
CA ILE A 224 -9.03 5.84 40.17
C ILE A 224 -7.55 5.56 39.93
N ALA A 225 -7.22 4.68 38.97
CA ALA A 225 -5.85 4.36 38.59
C ALA A 225 -5.04 5.61 38.18
N GLN A 226 -5.63 6.50 37.38
CA GLN A 226 -5.02 7.79 37.01
C GLN A 226 -4.84 8.70 38.24
N TRP A 227 -5.80 8.73 39.15
CA TRP A 227 -5.68 9.54 40.37
C TRP A 227 -4.62 9.03 41.36
N ILE A 228 -4.43 7.71 41.46
CA ILE A 228 -3.44 7.14 42.39
C ILE A 228 -2.01 7.26 41.86
N SER A 229 -1.79 7.14 40.54
CA SER A 229 -0.48 7.21 39.92
C SER A 229 -0.42 8.32 38.86
N PRO A 230 0.29 9.43 39.14
CA PRO A 230 0.57 10.47 38.15
C PRO A 230 1.28 9.93 36.91
N GLU A 231 2.14 8.91 37.06
CA GLU A 231 2.83 8.27 35.94
C GLU A 231 1.82 7.58 35.00
N PHE A 232 0.83 6.89 35.56
CA PHE A 232 -0.24 6.29 34.78
C PHE A 232 -1.17 7.35 34.16
N ASP A 233 -1.44 8.46 34.85
CA ASP A 233 -2.20 9.60 34.31
C ASP A 233 -1.54 10.20 33.05
N VAL A 234 -0.22 10.39 33.10
CA VAL A 234 0.58 10.83 31.95
C VAL A 234 0.56 9.79 30.84
N LEU A 235 0.63 8.50 31.17
CA LEU A 235 0.58 7.43 30.17
C LEU A 235 -0.77 7.37 29.44
N VAL A 236 -1.89 7.51 30.17
CA VAL A 236 -3.23 7.59 29.56
C VAL A 236 -3.34 8.82 28.65
N SER A 237 -2.84 9.97 29.11
CA SER A 237 -2.80 11.20 28.31
C SER A 237 -1.99 11.02 27.00
N LYS A 238 -0.86 10.31 27.08
CA LYS A 238 -0.01 9.96 25.94
C LYS A 238 -0.73 9.04 24.95
N TRP A 239 -1.46 8.03 25.42
CA TRP A 239 -2.27 7.16 24.55
C TRP A 239 -3.36 7.93 23.80
N VAL A 240 -4.04 8.86 24.48
CA VAL A 240 -5.02 9.74 23.83
C VAL A 240 -4.36 10.59 22.74
N TYR A 241 -3.18 11.16 23.02
CA TYR A 241 -2.42 11.94 22.03
C TYR A 241 -1.99 11.09 20.82
N GLU A 242 -1.54 9.85 21.04
CA GLU A 242 -1.22 8.92 19.96
C GLU A 242 -2.44 8.58 19.09
N ILE A 243 -3.60 8.37 19.70
CA ILE A 243 -4.87 8.13 18.98
C ILE A 243 -5.24 9.36 18.14
N MET A 244 -5.09 10.58 18.67
CA MET A 244 -5.38 11.80 17.91
C MET A 244 -4.51 11.95 16.66
N LEU A 245 -3.25 11.48 16.71
CA LEU A 245 -2.30 11.60 15.60
C LEU A 245 -2.35 10.43 14.63
N THR A 246 -2.71 9.23 15.09
CA THR A 246 -2.56 7.99 14.31
C THR A 246 -3.87 7.21 14.12
N GLY A 247 -4.92 7.56 14.87
CA GLY A 247 -6.19 6.84 14.91
C GLY A 247 -6.18 5.56 15.75
N LYS A 248 -5.05 5.18 16.35
CA LYS A 248 -4.92 3.98 17.18
C LYS A 248 -3.85 4.16 18.27
N VAL A 249 -3.77 3.20 19.18
CA VAL A 249 -2.65 3.06 20.12
C VAL A 249 -2.19 1.62 20.09
N ASP A 250 -0.87 1.41 20.03
CA ASP A 250 -0.26 0.09 20.21
C ASP A 250 0.32 0.01 21.63
N ILE A 251 -0.18 -0.93 22.44
CA ILE A 251 0.24 -1.07 23.84
C ILE A 251 1.68 -1.61 23.93
N LEU A 252 2.10 -2.42 22.94
CA LEU A 252 3.43 -3.04 22.89
C LEU A 252 4.47 -2.13 22.27
N ASN A 253 4.07 -1.40 21.22
CA ASN A 253 4.94 -0.49 20.48
C ASN A 253 4.41 0.95 20.56
N ASN A 254 4.21 1.46 21.77
CA ASN A 254 3.75 2.83 21.94
C ASN A 254 4.84 3.83 21.52
N LYS A 255 4.44 4.89 20.82
CA LYS A 255 5.40 5.91 20.35
C LYS A 255 5.85 6.77 21.51
N THR A 256 7.10 7.20 21.51
CA THR A 256 7.60 8.19 22.47
C THR A 256 6.94 9.55 22.28
N THR A 257 6.94 10.40 23.31
CA THR A 257 6.39 11.76 23.21
C THR A 257 7.09 12.59 22.12
N GLN A 258 8.41 12.42 21.98
CA GLN A 258 9.20 13.12 20.95
C GLN A 258 8.81 12.71 19.52
N GLU A 259 8.55 11.42 19.30
CA GLU A 259 8.05 10.92 18.02
C GLU A 259 6.66 11.48 17.71
N LEU A 260 5.76 11.49 18.68
CA LEU A 260 4.42 12.07 18.52
C LEU A 260 4.48 13.57 18.18
N ASP A 261 5.36 14.33 18.83
CA ASP A 261 5.52 15.77 18.54
C ASP A 261 6.11 16.02 17.15
N THR A 262 7.01 15.15 16.69
CA THR A 262 7.55 15.21 15.33
C THR A 262 6.44 14.95 14.32
N MET A 263 5.66 13.89 14.52
CA MET A 263 4.51 13.57 13.67
C MET A 263 3.48 14.72 13.63
N ASN A 264 3.20 15.36 14.76
CA ASN A 264 2.27 16.49 14.81
C ASN A 264 2.77 17.68 13.97
N LYS A 265 4.07 17.98 14.04
CA LYS A 265 4.69 19.03 13.20
C LYS A 265 4.61 18.69 11.71
N GLU A 266 4.89 17.44 11.35
CA GLU A 266 4.80 16.96 9.96
C GLU A 266 3.37 17.03 9.44
N ASN A 267 2.39 16.55 10.20
CA ASN A 267 0.97 16.62 9.83
C ASN A 267 0.51 18.06 9.60
N LYS A 268 0.97 19.01 10.43
CA LYS A 268 0.70 20.44 10.25
C LYS A 268 1.32 20.98 8.97
N LEU A 269 2.56 20.61 8.66
CA LEU A 269 3.25 21.02 7.43
C LEU A 269 2.55 20.48 6.19
N LEU A 270 2.19 19.20 6.19
CA LEU A 270 1.45 18.54 5.11
C LEU A 270 0.11 19.22 4.87
N LYS A 271 -0.64 19.54 5.93
CA LYS A 271 -1.92 20.26 5.82
C LYS A 271 -1.75 21.64 5.17
N ASN A 272 -0.70 22.38 5.53
CA ASN A 272 -0.39 23.67 4.91
C ASN A 272 -0.01 23.51 3.43
N ARG A 273 0.75 22.45 3.09
CA ARG A 273 1.13 22.17 1.70
C ARG A 273 -0.08 21.82 0.85
N ILE A 274 -0.99 20.98 1.36
CA ILE A 274 -2.26 20.65 0.71
C ILE A 274 -3.04 21.92 0.40
N LYS A 275 -3.24 22.79 1.40
CA LYS A 275 -3.96 24.07 1.22
C LYS A 275 -3.32 24.96 0.15
N LEU A 276 -1.99 25.00 0.08
CA LEU A 276 -1.27 25.74 -0.96
C LEU A 276 -1.44 25.13 -2.34
N LEU A 277 -1.45 23.79 -2.44
CA LEU A 277 -1.68 23.11 -3.72
C LEU A 277 -3.12 23.31 -4.19
N GLU A 278 -4.10 23.20 -3.29
CA GLU A 278 -5.49 23.52 -3.58
C GLU A 278 -5.63 24.94 -4.13
N SER A 279 -5.00 25.93 -3.51
CA SER A 279 -5.07 27.31 -4.00
C SER A 279 -4.41 27.49 -5.37
N LYS A 280 -3.31 26.79 -5.66
CA LYS A 280 -2.67 26.80 -6.98
C LYS A 280 -3.53 26.14 -8.06
N VAL A 281 -4.17 25.00 -7.75
CA VAL A 281 -5.03 24.28 -8.68
C VAL A 281 -6.35 25.05 -8.94
N LEU A 282 -6.86 25.77 -7.94
CA LEU A 282 -8.12 26.52 -8.01
C LEU A 282 -7.99 27.92 -8.63
N GLN A 283 -6.78 28.44 -8.84
CA GLN A 283 -6.59 29.69 -9.59
C GLN A 283 -6.95 29.46 -11.06
N LYS A 284 -8.16 29.89 -11.47
CA LYS A 284 -8.57 30.01 -12.89
C LYS A 284 -7.57 30.91 -13.60
N GLN A 285 -6.64 30.31 -14.33
CA GLN A 285 -5.64 31.07 -15.08
C GLN A 285 -6.29 31.83 -16.24
N PRO A 286 -5.83 33.07 -16.54
CA PRO A 286 -6.35 33.87 -17.64
C PRO A 286 -6.15 33.15 -18.98
N ARG A 287 -7.22 33.07 -19.79
CA ARG A 287 -7.16 32.44 -21.11
C ARG A 287 -6.43 33.37 -22.08
N GLN A 288 -5.35 32.89 -22.68
CA GLN A 288 -4.71 33.55 -23.80
C GLN A 288 -5.69 33.54 -25.00
N THR A 289 -5.99 34.71 -25.55
CA THR A 289 -6.83 34.87 -26.75
C THR A 289 -5.92 34.91 -27.97
N PHE A 290 -6.18 34.05 -28.95
CA PHE A 290 -5.48 34.03 -30.24
C PHE A 290 -6.35 34.72 -31.28
N GLU A 291 -5.75 35.38 -32.27
CA GLU A 291 -6.47 35.90 -33.44
C GLU A 291 -7.27 34.77 -34.11
N GLU A 292 -8.44 35.07 -34.70
CA GLU A 292 -9.39 34.10 -35.31
C GLU A 292 -8.86 33.44 -36.61
N ASN A 293 -7.60 33.04 -36.62
CA ASN A 293 -6.95 32.36 -37.73
C ASN A 293 -7.47 30.92 -37.82
N LYS A 294 -8.17 30.61 -38.91
CA LYS A 294 -8.66 29.26 -39.22
C LYS A 294 -7.61 28.48 -40.02
N ASN A 295 -7.54 27.17 -39.78
CA ASN A 295 -6.60 26.24 -40.41
C ASN A 295 -5.13 26.63 -40.15
N VAL A 296 -4.65 26.37 -38.93
CA VAL A 296 -3.28 26.69 -38.52
C VAL A 296 -2.40 25.45 -38.39
N VAL A 297 -1.12 25.63 -38.72
CA VAL A 297 -0.03 24.76 -38.24
C VAL A 297 0.65 25.48 -37.08
N TYR A 298 0.89 24.78 -35.99
CA TYR A 298 1.38 25.36 -34.75
C TYR A 298 2.51 24.53 -34.13
N ILE A 299 3.34 25.20 -33.33
CA ILE A 299 4.32 24.62 -32.42
C ILE A 299 3.85 24.92 -31.00
N VAL A 300 3.73 23.87 -30.19
CA VAL A 300 3.47 23.98 -28.75
C VAL A 300 4.48 23.19 -27.94
N THR A 301 4.71 23.63 -26.72
CA THR A 301 5.51 22.87 -25.75
C THR A 301 4.93 23.01 -24.34
N THR A 302 5.45 22.25 -23.39
CA THR A 302 5.18 22.44 -21.96
C THR A 302 6.49 22.80 -21.27
N GLU A 303 6.44 23.46 -20.11
CA GLU A 303 7.65 23.90 -19.36
C GLU A 303 8.69 22.76 -19.21
N TYR A 304 8.23 21.54 -18.90
CA TYR A 304 9.11 20.38 -18.78
C TYR A 304 9.69 19.89 -20.12
N LYS A 305 8.93 20.01 -21.21
CA LYS A 305 9.35 19.58 -22.54
C LYS A 305 10.27 20.59 -23.21
N GLU A 306 10.01 21.88 -23.01
CA GLU A 306 10.88 22.98 -23.45
C GLU A 306 12.28 22.86 -22.85
N ALA A 307 12.38 22.56 -21.54
CA ALA A 307 13.66 22.30 -20.86
C ALA A 307 14.45 21.10 -21.43
N GLN A 308 13.79 20.24 -22.22
CA GLN A 308 14.41 19.11 -22.93
C GLN A 308 14.65 19.41 -24.41
N GLY A 309 14.34 20.62 -24.89
CA GLY A 309 14.37 20.98 -26.31
C GLY A 309 13.28 20.26 -27.13
N HIS A 310 12.20 19.80 -26.49
CA HIS A 310 11.14 19.02 -27.12
C HIS A 310 9.94 19.91 -27.48
N TYR A 311 9.53 19.86 -28.75
CA TYR A 311 8.46 20.69 -29.28
C TYR A 311 7.46 19.85 -30.08
N LYS A 312 6.17 20.13 -29.91
CA LYS A 312 5.09 19.44 -30.62
C LYS A 312 4.62 20.26 -31.80
N ILE A 313 4.66 19.68 -33.00
CA ILE A 313 4.19 20.33 -34.22
C ILE A 313 2.88 19.69 -34.66
N GLY A 314 1.80 20.45 -34.65
CA GLY A 314 0.47 19.95 -35.02
C GLY A 314 -0.32 20.92 -35.88
N LYS A 315 -1.53 20.49 -36.24
CA LYS A 315 -2.49 21.28 -37.02
C LYS A 315 -3.84 21.40 -36.31
N ALA A 316 -4.53 22.51 -36.52
CA ALA A 316 -5.88 22.73 -36.00
C ALA A 316 -6.68 23.68 -36.87
N GLN A 317 -7.99 23.44 -37.00
CA GLN A 317 -8.88 24.43 -37.60
C GLN A 317 -9.08 25.65 -36.71
N ASP A 318 -9.04 25.46 -35.39
CA ASP A 318 -9.22 26.48 -34.37
C ASP A 318 -8.19 26.21 -33.27
N LEU A 319 -7.18 27.08 -33.19
CA LEU A 319 -6.06 26.92 -32.26
C LEU A 319 -6.53 27.00 -30.80
N GLN A 320 -7.47 27.90 -30.51
CA GLN A 320 -7.95 28.12 -29.16
C GLN A 320 -8.73 26.90 -28.64
N LYS A 321 -9.59 26.32 -29.48
CA LYS A 321 -10.25 25.05 -29.15
C LYS A 321 -9.25 23.92 -28.98
N ARG A 322 -8.24 23.82 -29.86
CA ARG A 322 -7.21 22.77 -29.75
C ARG A 322 -6.42 22.86 -28.44
N LEU A 323 -6.01 24.06 -28.05
CA LEU A 323 -5.30 24.30 -26.78
C LEU A 323 -6.17 24.01 -25.57
N SER A 324 -7.48 24.30 -25.62
CA SER A 324 -8.39 23.94 -24.53
C SER A 324 -8.42 22.43 -24.26
N THR A 325 -8.27 21.61 -25.31
CA THR A 325 -8.18 20.15 -25.18
C THR A 325 -6.82 19.70 -24.68
N LEU A 326 -5.72 20.28 -25.18
CA LEU A 326 -4.35 19.93 -24.77
C LEU A 326 -4.06 20.33 -23.32
N ASN A 327 -4.58 21.47 -22.87
CA ASN A 327 -4.39 22.01 -21.53
C ASN A 327 -5.26 21.33 -20.46
N THR A 328 -5.92 20.21 -20.79
CA THR A 328 -6.65 19.40 -19.82
C THR A 328 -5.71 18.58 -18.94
N SER A 329 -4.54 18.18 -19.46
CA SER A 329 -3.52 17.43 -18.72
C SER A 329 -2.35 18.32 -18.28
N ASP A 330 -1.67 18.95 -19.24
CA ASP A 330 -0.48 19.79 -19.01
C ASP A 330 -0.64 21.13 -19.71
N LYS A 331 -0.12 22.21 -19.11
CA LYS A 331 -0.15 23.55 -19.72
C LYS A 331 0.78 23.59 -20.93
N HIS A 332 0.19 23.65 -22.12
CA HIS A 332 0.90 23.86 -23.37
C HIS A 332 0.94 25.35 -23.72
N GLU A 333 2.12 25.84 -24.04
CA GLU A 333 2.39 27.20 -24.52
C GLU A 333 2.59 27.17 -26.03
N VAL A 334 2.04 28.16 -26.75
CA VAL A 334 2.21 28.28 -28.20
C VAL A 334 3.48 29.06 -28.49
N ILE A 335 4.46 28.41 -29.09
CA ILE A 335 5.73 29.03 -29.48
C ILE A 335 5.59 29.70 -30.85
N TYR A 336 4.89 29.05 -31.79
CA TYR A 336 4.68 29.56 -33.13
C TYR A 336 3.36 29.07 -33.70
N ASN A 337 2.71 29.87 -34.54
CA ASN A 337 1.59 29.43 -35.35
C ASN A 337 1.54 30.17 -36.69
N THR A 338 1.01 29.52 -37.72
CA THR A 338 0.83 30.11 -39.03
C THR A 338 -0.47 29.62 -39.67
N SER A 339 -1.21 30.51 -40.32
CA SER A 339 -2.51 30.20 -40.93
C SER A 339 -2.39 29.75 -42.39
N CYS A 340 -3.36 28.95 -42.84
CA CYS A 340 -3.44 28.41 -44.20
C CYS A 340 -4.80 28.77 -44.83
N LYS A 341 -4.81 29.00 -46.15
CA LYS A 341 -6.01 29.42 -46.89
C LYS A 341 -7.18 28.42 -46.76
N ASN A 342 -6.88 27.12 -46.74
CA ASN A 342 -7.88 26.06 -46.58
C ASN A 342 -7.31 24.83 -45.87
N LYS A 343 -8.19 23.91 -45.47
CA LYS A 343 -7.83 22.66 -44.79
C LYS A 343 -6.86 21.79 -45.60
N LYS A 344 -7.05 21.69 -46.92
CA LYS A 344 -6.18 20.87 -47.78
C LYS A 344 -4.73 21.37 -47.78
N ILE A 345 -4.54 22.69 -47.87
CA ILE A 345 -3.24 23.34 -47.80
C ILE A 345 -2.59 23.11 -46.43
N MET A 346 -3.36 23.20 -45.33
CA MET A 346 -2.87 22.89 -43.99
C MET A 346 -2.40 21.43 -43.86
N ASP A 347 -3.17 20.47 -44.40
CA ASP A 347 -2.81 19.05 -44.39
C ASP A 347 -1.52 18.77 -45.20
N ILE A 348 -1.38 19.41 -46.37
CA ILE A 348 -0.18 19.31 -47.20
C ILE A 348 1.03 19.94 -46.48
N LEU A 349 0.86 21.11 -45.88
CA LEU A 349 1.92 21.81 -45.16
C LEU A 349 2.43 20.99 -43.98
N GLU A 350 1.54 20.45 -43.14
CA GLU A 350 1.93 19.58 -42.04
C GLU A 350 2.69 18.35 -42.54
N THR A 351 2.17 17.67 -43.57
CA THR A 351 2.82 16.48 -44.13
C THR A 351 4.24 16.80 -44.60
N MET A 352 4.39 17.91 -45.34
CA MET A 352 5.69 18.37 -45.85
C MET A 352 6.66 18.73 -44.72
N VAL A 353 6.17 19.39 -43.66
CA VAL A 353 6.97 19.73 -42.47
C VAL A 353 7.41 18.47 -41.73
N HIS A 354 6.49 17.53 -41.47
CA HIS A 354 6.81 16.27 -40.79
C HIS A 354 7.82 15.45 -41.59
N SER A 355 7.69 15.35 -42.92
CA SER A 355 8.66 14.66 -43.77
C SER A 355 10.06 15.29 -43.74
N ARG A 356 10.16 16.63 -43.65
CA ARG A 356 11.45 17.32 -43.53
C ARG A 356 12.07 17.21 -42.14
N LEU A 357 11.27 16.96 -41.11
CA LEU A 357 11.69 16.88 -39.72
C LEU A 357 11.79 15.45 -39.20
N GLU A 358 11.73 14.45 -40.08
CA GLU A 358 11.71 13.05 -39.68
C GLU A 358 12.98 12.66 -38.91
N ASP A 359 14.14 13.19 -39.31
CA ASP A 359 15.43 12.98 -38.62
C ASP A 359 15.46 13.60 -37.20
N LYS A 360 14.57 14.56 -36.92
CA LYS A 360 14.44 15.24 -35.62
C LYS A 360 13.30 14.70 -34.77
N ARG A 361 12.59 13.65 -35.23
CA ARG A 361 11.43 13.07 -34.55
C ARG A 361 11.88 12.20 -33.37
N ILE A 362 11.30 12.43 -32.19
CA ILE A 362 11.67 11.71 -30.95
C ILE A 362 10.95 10.37 -30.86
N GLU A 363 9.65 10.35 -31.19
CA GLU A 363 8.81 9.16 -31.08
C GLU A 363 8.07 8.91 -32.40
N PRO A 364 8.07 7.68 -32.95
CA PRO A 364 7.41 7.38 -34.23
C PRO A 364 5.91 7.71 -34.26
N ASN A 365 5.25 7.62 -33.10
CA ASN A 365 3.80 7.79 -32.97
C ASN A 365 3.40 9.09 -32.28
N LYS A 366 4.35 9.97 -31.93
CA LYS A 366 4.02 11.28 -31.35
C LYS A 366 4.65 12.39 -32.17
N GLU A 367 3.91 13.46 -32.37
CA GLU A 367 4.31 14.65 -33.14
C GLU A 367 5.35 15.53 -32.41
N TRP A 368 6.27 14.91 -31.65
CA TRP A 368 7.31 15.58 -30.87
C TRP A 368 8.64 15.53 -31.61
N PHE A 369 9.28 16.70 -31.69
CA PHE A 369 10.52 16.94 -32.40
C PHE A 369 11.54 17.58 -31.47
N VAL A 370 12.82 17.26 -31.65
CA VAL A 370 13.93 17.92 -30.95
C VAL A 370 14.31 19.19 -31.71
N SER A 371 14.56 20.27 -30.98
CA SER A 371 15.21 21.47 -31.47
C SER A 371 16.47 21.75 -30.65
N GLU A 372 17.52 22.20 -31.34
CA GLU A 372 18.79 22.62 -30.74
C GLU A 372 18.87 24.15 -30.58
N GLU A 373 17.89 24.89 -31.12
CA GLU A 373 17.88 26.36 -31.22
C GLU A 373 16.54 26.92 -30.70
N ASP A 374 16.04 26.42 -29.57
CA ASP A 374 14.79 26.92 -28.93
C ASP A 374 13.60 27.08 -29.90
N ALA A 375 13.42 26.07 -30.76
CA ALA A 375 12.44 25.96 -31.86
C ALA A 375 12.68 26.85 -33.10
N GLU A 376 13.70 27.70 -33.15
CA GLU A 376 13.99 28.57 -34.31
C GLU A 376 14.23 27.76 -35.59
N ASP A 377 15.00 26.68 -35.48
CA ASP A 377 15.27 25.72 -36.55
C ASP A 377 13.97 25.08 -37.10
N LEU A 378 13.03 24.72 -36.22
CA LEU A 378 11.73 24.17 -36.59
C LEU A 378 10.85 25.23 -37.27
N ILE A 379 10.83 26.44 -36.72
CA ILE A 379 10.06 27.58 -37.28
C ILE A 379 10.53 27.89 -38.70
N LYS A 380 11.85 27.92 -38.92
CA LYS A 380 12.45 28.18 -40.24
C LYS A 380 11.99 27.15 -41.27
N ILE A 381 11.97 25.86 -40.91
CA ILE A 381 11.50 24.78 -41.80
C ILE A 381 10.02 24.95 -42.13
N ILE A 382 9.17 25.29 -41.16
CA ILE A 382 7.75 25.55 -41.42
C ILE A 382 7.57 26.73 -42.38
N GLN A 383 8.32 27.82 -42.19
CA GLN A 383 8.27 28.99 -43.07
C GLN A 383 8.73 28.68 -44.49
N GLU A 384 9.78 27.89 -44.65
CA GLU A 384 10.26 27.43 -45.97
C GLU A 384 9.23 26.56 -46.68
N CYS A 385 8.65 25.56 -45.99
CA CYS A 385 7.58 24.74 -46.55
C CYS A 385 6.37 25.57 -46.94
N LYS A 386 6.00 26.57 -46.11
CA LYS A 386 4.89 27.46 -46.40
C LYS A 386 5.12 28.31 -47.64
N LYS A 387 6.33 28.85 -47.83
CA LYS A 387 6.68 29.59 -49.06
C LYS A 387 6.50 28.76 -50.32
N VAL A 388 6.84 27.46 -50.28
CA VAL A 388 6.67 26.56 -51.43
C VAL A 388 5.20 26.34 -51.78
N ILE A 389 4.30 26.35 -50.80
CA ILE A 389 2.87 26.10 -51.00
C ILE A 389 2.11 27.38 -51.36
N ASP A 390 2.62 28.54 -50.96
CA ASP A 390 2.04 29.85 -51.28
C ASP A 390 2.49 30.42 -52.64
N CYS A 391 3.58 29.89 -53.23
CA CYS A 391 3.98 30.09 -54.63
C CYS A 391 3.08 29.30 -55.59
#